data_AF-T0ID00-F1
#
_entry.id   AF-T0ID00-F1
#
_cell.length_a   1.000
_cell.length_b   1.000
_cell.length_c   1.000
_cell.angle_alpha   90.00
_cell.angle_beta   90.00
_cell.angle_gamma   90.00
#
_symmetry.space_group_name_H-M   'P 1'
#
loop_
_entity.id
_entity.type
_entity.pdbx_description
1 polymer ?
#
loop_
_entity_poly.entity_id
_entity_poly.type
_entity_poly.pdbx_seq_one_letter_code
_entity_poly.pdbx_strand_id
1 'polypeptide(L)'
;GIVAGDRIVALNGREMATFDDIRLYAQIRPGEPVVIQVERGGKRFDRQGRIGAVEESDGFGNRFRIGRLGIAPGDPVIEPVSLWRAPVVAIERTGQIVRTMVETLGQILGGGRSVKELGGPLKIAEVSGQAATLGVESFIFFMALISINLGFINLLPIPMLDGGHLLFYGLEAVQRRPVSPRVQEWAYRSGLALLLTMMMLVTFNDLTSFGIWERLSGLIG
;
A
#
# COMPACT_ATOMS: atom_id res chain seq x y z
N GLY A 1 8.42 25.81 -14.70
CA GLY A 1 8.24 24.39 -14.35
C GLY A 1 9.22 23.98 -13.26
N ILE A 2 9.15 22.71 -12.84
CA ILE A 2 10.18 22.05 -12.04
C ILE A 2 11.39 21.79 -12.95
N VAL A 3 12.60 21.96 -12.44
CA VAL A 3 13.85 21.75 -13.21
C VAL A 3 14.83 20.91 -12.41
N ALA A 4 15.84 20.35 -13.09
CA ALA A 4 16.91 19.60 -12.42
C ALA A 4 17.61 20.48 -11.35
N GLY A 5 17.89 19.88 -10.18
CA GLY A 5 18.43 20.58 -9.01
C GLY A 5 17.39 21.13 -8.04
N ASP A 6 16.10 21.05 -8.37
CA ASP A 6 15.01 21.35 -7.44
C ASP A 6 14.90 20.29 -6.33
N ARG A 7 14.75 20.73 -5.08
CA ARG A 7 14.44 19.85 -3.95
C ARG A 7 12.94 19.88 -3.67
N ILE A 8 12.26 18.76 -3.87
CA ILE A 8 10.85 18.63 -3.47
C ILE A 8 10.80 18.34 -1.98
N VAL A 9 10.13 19.21 -1.22
CA VAL A 9 10.04 19.11 0.25
C VAL A 9 8.67 18.66 0.72
N ALA A 10 7.61 18.90 -0.04
CA ALA A 10 6.27 18.42 0.29
C ALA A 10 5.36 18.27 -0.93
N LEU A 11 4.36 17.39 -0.81
CA LEU A 11 3.27 17.19 -1.76
C LEU A 11 1.92 17.32 -1.06
N ASN A 12 1.09 18.29 -1.46
CA ASN A 12 -0.19 18.63 -0.81
C ASN A 12 -0.04 18.78 0.73
N GLY A 13 1.05 19.43 1.18
CA GLY A 13 1.35 19.63 2.59
C GLY A 13 1.94 18.42 3.33
N ARG A 14 2.11 17.26 2.67
CA ARG A 14 2.80 16.09 3.24
C ARG A 14 4.30 16.20 2.99
N GLU A 15 5.09 16.21 4.05
CA GLU A 15 6.55 16.26 3.95
C GLU A 15 7.13 15.02 3.28
N MET A 16 8.08 15.25 2.38
CA MET A 16 8.79 14.23 1.62
C MET A 16 10.25 14.23 2.09
N ALA A 17 10.66 13.19 2.81
CA ALA A 17 12.03 13.08 3.31
C ALA A 17 12.94 12.44 2.26
N THR A 18 12.41 11.45 1.53
CA THR A 18 13.14 10.66 0.54
C THR A 18 12.44 10.70 -0.81
N PHE A 19 13.20 10.39 -1.87
CA PHE A 19 12.60 10.21 -3.20
C PHE A 19 11.58 9.07 -3.23
N ASP A 20 11.77 8.03 -2.42
CA ASP A 20 10.81 6.94 -2.28
C ASP A 20 9.46 7.41 -1.72
N ASP A 21 9.44 8.39 -0.81
CA ASP A 21 8.19 8.94 -0.28
C ASP A 21 7.39 9.60 -1.40
N ILE A 22 8.08 10.31 -2.30
CA ILE A 22 7.50 10.94 -3.48
C ILE A 22 6.95 9.88 -4.44
N ARG A 23 7.74 8.82 -4.71
CA ARG A 23 7.33 7.71 -5.57
C ARG A 23 6.07 7.03 -5.01
N LEU A 24 6.08 6.67 -3.73
CA LEU A 24 4.97 6.00 -3.06
C LEU A 24 3.71 6.88 -3.01
N TYR A 25 3.88 8.18 -2.73
CA TYR A 25 2.79 9.15 -2.74
C TYR A 25 2.13 9.26 -4.11
N ALA A 26 2.94 9.37 -5.17
CA ALA A 26 2.47 9.53 -6.54
C ALA A 26 1.80 8.25 -7.05
N GLN A 27 2.40 7.08 -6.79
CA GLN A 27 1.93 5.78 -7.32
C GLN A 27 0.46 5.50 -7.01
N ILE A 28 -0.04 5.89 -5.84
CA ILE A 28 -1.42 5.66 -5.43
C ILE A 28 -2.39 6.80 -5.81
N ARG A 29 -1.94 7.83 -6.54
CA ARG A 29 -2.74 9.02 -6.89
C ARG A 29 -2.75 9.33 -8.39
N PRO A 30 -3.01 8.35 -9.28
CA PRO A 30 -3.00 8.59 -10.72
C PRO A 30 -4.07 9.62 -11.13
N GLY A 31 -3.65 10.71 -11.75
CA GLY A 31 -4.57 11.74 -12.26
C GLY A 31 -5.09 12.72 -11.20
N GLU A 32 -4.61 12.67 -9.97
CA GLU A 32 -5.00 13.64 -8.93
C GLU A 32 -4.23 14.97 -9.08
N PRO A 33 -4.87 16.11 -8.73
CA PRO A 33 -4.16 17.39 -8.63
C PRO A 33 -3.16 17.34 -7.46
N VAL A 34 -2.01 17.98 -7.65
CA VAL A 34 -0.94 18.02 -6.65
C VAL A 34 -0.32 19.41 -6.56
N VAL A 35 -0.19 19.90 -5.34
CA VAL A 35 0.62 21.07 -5.00
C VAL A 35 1.99 20.56 -4.56
N ILE A 36 3.00 20.84 -5.37
CA ILE A 36 4.38 20.43 -5.16
C ILE A 36 5.11 21.61 -4.53
N GLN A 37 5.53 21.47 -3.28
CA GLN A 37 6.37 22.45 -2.62
C GLN A 37 7.83 22.15 -2.95
N VAL A 38 8.48 23.13 -3.58
CA VAL A 38 9.85 23.02 -4.08
C VAL A 38 10.73 24.04 -3.38
N GLU A 39 11.95 23.64 -3.05
CA GLU A 39 13.01 24.48 -2.52
C GLU A 39 14.11 24.62 -3.57
N ARG A 40 14.38 25.86 -3.99
CA ARG A 40 15.46 26.22 -4.94
C ARG A 40 16.21 27.43 -4.39
N GLY A 41 17.53 27.27 -4.19
CA GLY A 41 18.37 28.36 -3.66
C GLY A 41 17.89 28.91 -2.32
N GLY A 42 17.42 28.03 -1.42
CA GLY A 42 16.93 28.37 -0.08
C GLY A 42 15.55 29.03 -0.02
N LYS A 43 14.89 29.25 -1.16
CA LYS A 43 13.51 29.77 -1.21
C LYS A 43 12.53 28.64 -1.49
N ARG A 44 11.44 28.59 -0.73
CA ARG A 44 10.32 27.66 -0.94
C ARG A 44 9.23 28.33 -1.78
N PHE A 45 8.70 27.60 -2.75
CA PHE A 45 7.55 28.01 -3.53
C PHE A 45 6.72 26.81 -3.96
N ASP A 46 5.44 27.07 -4.23
CA ASP A 46 4.50 26.04 -4.65
C ASP A 46 4.41 25.97 -6.17
N ARG A 47 4.18 24.76 -6.66
CA ARG A 47 3.88 24.46 -8.06
C ARG A 47 2.66 23.57 -8.11
N GLN A 48 1.62 24.04 -8.78
CA GLN A 48 0.46 23.23 -9.07
C GLN A 48 0.76 22.34 -10.26
N GLY A 49 0.32 21.09 -10.17
CA GLY A 49 0.44 20.10 -11.22
C GLY A 49 -0.63 19.03 -11.09
N ARG A 50 -0.49 18.01 -11.92
CA ARG A 50 -1.34 16.83 -11.89
C ARG A 50 -0.45 15.61 -11.99
N ILE A 51 -0.69 14.62 -11.14
CA ILE A 51 0.04 13.36 -11.18
C ILE A 51 -0.36 12.65 -12.47
N GLY A 52 0.61 12.34 -13.33
CA GLY A 52 0.35 11.60 -14.56
C GLY A 52 -0.15 10.20 -14.24
N ALA A 53 -1.06 9.67 -15.06
CA ALA A 53 -1.54 8.30 -14.92
C ALA A 53 -0.92 7.44 -16.02
N VAL A 54 -0.23 6.38 -15.64
CA VAL A 54 0.40 5.42 -16.55
C VAL A 54 -0.19 4.05 -16.27
N GLU A 55 -0.58 3.34 -17.32
CA GLU A 55 -0.87 1.90 -17.21
C GLU A 55 0.45 1.14 -17.32
N GLU A 56 0.73 0.33 -16.31
CA GLU A 56 1.88 -0.56 -16.28
C GLU A 56 1.37 -1.99 -16.32
N SER A 57 2.01 -2.81 -17.16
CA SER A 57 1.73 -4.25 -17.23
C SER A 57 2.82 -5.00 -16.48
N ASP A 58 2.46 -5.92 -15.60
CA ASP A 58 3.44 -6.89 -15.12
C ASP A 58 3.78 -7.92 -16.22
N GLY A 59 4.78 -8.76 -15.96
CA GLY A 59 5.22 -9.81 -16.89
C GLY A 59 4.15 -10.85 -17.23
N PHE A 60 2.97 -10.77 -16.60
CA PHE A 60 1.85 -11.70 -16.75
C PHE A 60 0.62 -11.05 -17.39
N GLY A 61 0.72 -9.77 -17.83
CA GLY A 61 -0.34 -9.09 -18.58
C GLY A 61 -1.36 -8.35 -17.72
N ASN A 62 -1.16 -8.26 -16.40
CA ASN A 62 -2.02 -7.44 -15.56
C ASN A 62 -1.69 -5.99 -15.70
N ARG A 63 -2.70 -5.21 -16.07
CA ARG A 63 -2.59 -3.76 -16.15
C ARG A 63 -2.98 -3.16 -14.80
N PHE A 64 -2.07 -2.40 -14.22
CA PHE A 64 -2.34 -1.61 -13.03
C PHE A 64 -2.03 -0.14 -13.33
N ARG A 65 -2.91 0.73 -12.82
CA ARG A 65 -2.81 2.16 -13.06
C ARG A 65 -1.99 2.80 -11.94
N ILE A 66 -0.85 3.38 -12.29
CA ILE A 66 0.04 4.04 -11.33
C ILE A 66 0.18 5.53 -11.64
N GLY A 67 0.32 6.31 -10.58
CA GLY A 67 0.67 7.72 -10.72
C GLY A 67 2.18 7.94 -10.86
N ARG A 68 2.59 8.79 -11.80
CA ARG A 68 3.98 9.20 -12.00
C ARG A 68 4.07 10.72 -12.15
N LEU A 69 5.05 11.33 -11.48
CA LEU A 69 5.32 12.77 -11.58
C LEU A 69 6.26 13.14 -12.74
N GLY A 70 6.83 12.16 -13.44
CA GLY A 70 7.78 12.41 -14.54
C GLY A 70 9.11 13.00 -14.08
N ILE A 71 9.48 12.77 -12.81
CA ILE A 71 10.76 13.17 -12.22
C ILE A 71 11.60 11.94 -11.91
N ALA A 72 12.91 12.10 -12.01
CA ALA A 72 13.90 11.10 -11.60
C ALA A 72 14.67 11.62 -10.37
N PRO A 73 15.15 10.73 -9.49
CA PRO A 73 16.06 11.15 -8.44
C PRO A 73 17.36 11.68 -9.08
N GLY A 74 18.01 12.63 -8.40
CA GLY A 74 19.41 12.94 -8.69
C GLY A 74 20.34 11.82 -8.20
N ASP A 75 21.63 12.12 -8.09
CA ASP A 75 22.59 11.17 -7.53
C ASP A 75 22.17 10.74 -6.11
N PRO A 76 22.13 9.42 -5.82
CA PRO A 76 21.74 8.93 -4.51
C PRO A 76 22.69 9.47 -3.44
N VAL A 77 22.14 10.21 -2.47
CA VAL A 77 22.86 10.58 -1.25
C VAL A 77 22.42 9.64 -0.15
N ILE A 78 23.34 8.80 0.31
CA ILE A 78 23.08 7.91 1.45
C ILE A 78 23.39 8.71 2.72
N GLU A 79 22.34 9.02 3.48
CA GLU A 79 22.49 9.59 4.82
C GLU A 79 22.58 8.44 5.84
N PRO A 80 23.73 8.22 6.49
CA PRO A 80 23.84 7.16 7.48
C PRO A 80 22.97 7.49 8.70
N VAL A 81 22.02 6.60 9.00
CA VAL A 81 21.19 6.72 10.18
C VAL A 81 21.97 6.16 11.38
N SER A 82 22.17 6.97 12.41
CA SER A 82 22.80 6.52 13.65
C SER A 82 21.94 5.47 14.35
N LEU A 83 22.59 4.51 15.03
CA LEU A 83 21.91 3.39 15.70
C LEU A 83 20.78 3.84 16.65
N TRP A 84 20.97 4.96 17.34
CA TRP A 84 19.99 5.51 18.29
C TRP A 84 18.80 6.19 17.60
N ARG A 85 19.01 6.68 16.38
CA ARG A 85 17.96 7.33 15.57
C ARG A 85 17.19 6.33 14.72
N ALA A 86 17.75 5.15 14.48
CA ALA A 86 17.13 4.10 13.67
C ALA A 86 15.70 3.71 14.13
N PRO A 87 15.41 3.54 15.44
CA PRO A 87 14.04 3.24 15.88
C PRO A 87 13.04 4.35 15.54
N VAL A 88 13.45 5.62 15.67
CA VAL A 88 12.59 6.77 15.38
C VAL A 88 12.27 6.82 13.89
N VAL A 89 13.30 6.71 13.04
CA VAL A 89 13.13 6.67 11.58
C VAL A 89 12.27 5.49 11.15
N ALA A 90 12.44 4.33 11.78
CA ALA A 90 11.61 3.15 11.49
C ALA A 90 10.14 3.37 11.83
N ILE A 91 9.83 4.00 12.98
CA ILE A 91 8.45 4.36 13.35
C ILE A 91 7.85 5.35 12.36
N GLU A 92 8.60 6.40 11.99
CA GLU A 92 8.16 7.40 11.03
C GLU A 92 7.84 6.76 9.66
N ARG A 93 8.76 5.93 9.15
CA ARG A 93 8.57 5.20 7.88
C ARG A 93 7.40 4.24 7.95
N THR A 94 7.23 3.53 9.07
CA THR A 94 6.09 2.64 9.28
C THR A 94 4.78 3.43 9.27
N GLY A 95 4.72 4.58 9.95
CA GLY A 95 3.55 5.45 9.93
C GLY A 95 3.21 6.00 8.53
N GLN A 96 4.23 6.32 7.72
CA GLN A 96 4.03 6.73 6.33
C GLN A 96 3.45 5.59 5.48
N ILE A 97 3.95 4.36 5.65
CA ILE A 97 3.46 3.16 4.95
C ILE A 97 2.00 2.89 5.34
N VAL A 98 1.69 2.87 6.64
CA VAL A 98 0.33 2.67 7.16
C VAL A 98 -0.62 3.74 6.62
N ARG A 99 -0.21 5.02 6.58
CA ARG A 99 -1.03 6.09 6.00
C ARG A 99 -1.35 5.82 4.53
N THR A 100 -0.36 5.43 3.74
CA THR A 100 -0.57 5.06 2.32
C THR A 100 -1.54 3.89 2.18
N MET A 101 -1.48 2.90 3.09
CA MET A 101 -2.44 1.79 3.11
C MET A 101 -3.87 2.25 3.41
N VAL A 102 -4.05 3.13 4.41
CA VAL A 102 -5.37 3.73 4.73
C VAL A 102 -5.93 4.50 3.54
N GLU A 103 -5.11 5.32 2.89
CA GLU A 103 -5.50 6.10 1.70
C GLU A 103 -5.92 5.17 0.54
N THR A 104 -5.13 4.12 0.29
CA THR A 104 -5.43 3.12 -0.75
C THR A 104 -6.72 2.37 -0.46
N LEU A 105 -6.95 1.96 0.79
CA LEU A 105 -8.20 1.31 1.20
C LEU A 105 -9.40 2.25 1.01
N GLY A 106 -9.26 3.53 1.39
CA GLY A 106 -10.29 4.54 1.17
C GLY A 106 -10.64 4.74 -0.31
N GLN A 107 -9.65 4.74 -1.20
CA GLN A 107 -9.88 4.83 -2.65
C GLN A 107 -10.59 3.60 -3.21
N ILE A 108 -10.28 2.40 -2.71
CA ILE A 108 -10.96 1.17 -3.13
C ILE A 108 -12.41 1.19 -2.68
N LEU A 109 -12.67 1.51 -1.41
CA LEU A 109 -14.02 1.59 -0.86
C LEU A 109 -14.84 2.72 -1.50
N GLY A 110 -14.20 3.82 -1.87
CA GLY A 110 -14.81 4.95 -2.60
C GLY A 110 -14.97 4.74 -4.11
N GLY A 111 -14.53 3.60 -4.65
CA GLY A 111 -14.61 3.30 -6.10
C GLY A 111 -13.60 4.03 -6.99
N GLY A 112 -12.67 4.79 -6.40
CA GLY A 112 -11.58 5.47 -7.12
C GLY A 112 -10.48 4.52 -7.61
N ARG A 113 -10.41 3.32 -7.04
CA ARG A 113 -9.45 2.26 -7.40
C ARG A 113 -10.13 0.90 -7.52
N SER A 114 -9.75 0.12 -8.53
CA SER A 114 -10.32 -1.21 -8.74
C SER A 114 -9.79 -2.23 -7.72
N VAL A 115 -10.67 -3.07 -7.18
CA VAL A 115 -10.30 -4.22 -6.32
C VAL A 115 -9.39 -5.20 -7.07
N LYS A 116 -9.45 -5.24 -8.41
CA LYS A 116 -8.58 -6.09 -9.23
C LYS A 116 -7.09 -5.70 -9.17
N GLU A 117 -6.79 -4.48 -8.70
CA GLU A 117 -5.40 -4.03 -8.50
C GLU A 117 -4.80 -4.54 -7.18
N LEU A 118 -5.59 -5.14 -6.29
CA LEU A 118 -5.07 -5.81 -5.10
C LEU A 118 -4.34 -7.10 -5.51
N GLY A 119 -3.07 -7.19 -5.17
CA GLY A 119 -2.29 -8.40 -5.40
C GLY A 119 -2.70 -9.50 -4.42
N GLY A 120 -2.98 -10.70 -4.93
CA GLY A 120 -3.24 -11.87 -4.12
C GLY A 120 -1.98 -12.67 -3.74
N PRO A 121 -2.18 -13.88 -3.17
CA PRO A 121 -1.08 -14.73 -2.71
C PRO A 121 -0.07 -15.10 -3.81
N LEU A 122 -0.52 -15.31 -5.05
CA LEU A 122 0.37 -15.64 -6.16
C LEU A 122 1.24 -14.44 -6.53
N LYS A 123 0.65 -13.24 -6.57
CA LYS A 123 1.40 -12.01 -6.85
C LYS A 123 2.39 -11.67 -5.74
N ILE A 124 2.03 -11.92 -4.48
CA ILE A 124 2.98 -11.82 -3.36
C ILE A 124 4.17 -12.77 -3.56
N ALA A 125 3.92 -14.02 -3.97
CA ALA A 125 5.00 -14.98 -4.25
C ALA A 125 5.90 -14.52 -5.41
N GLU A 126 5.33 -14.00 -6.49
CA GLU A 126 6.09 -13.46 -7.63
C GLU A 126 6.97 -12.28 -7.21
N VAL A 127 6.39 -11.27 -6.57
CA VAL A 127 7.13 -10.07 -6.14
C VAL A 127 8.18 -10.43 -5.10
N SER A 128 7.94 -11.44 -4.25
CA SER A 128 8.95 -11.95 -3.33
C SER A 128 10.15 -12.56 -4.05
N GLY A 129 9.92 -13.29 -5.16
CA GLY A 129 10.97 -13.82 -6.01
C GLY A 129 11.77 -12.70 -6.70
N GLN A 130 11.09 -11.68 -7.21
CA GLN A 130 11.75 -10.49 -7.79
C GLN A 130 12.57 -9.74 -6.73
N ALA A 131 12.04 -9.56 -5.52
CA ALA A 131 12.78 -8.91 -4.44
C ALA A 131 14.05 -9.70 -4.06
N ALA A 132 14.00 -11.03 -4.09
CA ALA A 132 15.16 -11.88 -3.83
C ALA A 132 16.25 -11.74 -4.92
N THR A 133 15.89 -11.59 -6.20
CA THR A 133 16.86 -11.37 -7.28
C THR A 133 17.48 -9.97 -7.25
N LEU A 134 16.79 -8.98 -6.68
CA LEU A 134 17.30 -7.62 -6.45
C LEU A 134 18.24 -7.50 -5.24
N GLY A 135 18.47 -8.59 -4.50
CA GLY A 135 19.42 -8.67 -3.39
C GLY A 135 18.80 -8.55 -1.99
N VAL A 136 19.66 -8.71 -0.97
CA VAL A 136 19.24 -8.87 0.43
C VAL A 136 18.51 -7.63 0.98
N GLU A 137 18.95 -6.42 0.60
CA GLU A 137 18.30 -5.18 1.03
C GLU A 137 16.84 -5.11 0.54
N SER A 138 16.62 -5.34 -0.76
CA SER A 138 15.29 -5.36 -1.38
C SER A 138 14.40 -6.44 -0.76
N PHE A 139 14.97 -7.61 -0.47
CA PHE A 139 14.26 -8.70 0.18
C PHE A 139 13.84 -8.38 1.61
N ILE A 140 14.74 -7.79 2.42
CA ILE A 140 14.41 -7.34 3.79
C ILE A 140 13.32 -6.27 3.76
N PHE A 141 13.43 -5.30 2.84
CA PHE A 141 12.42 -4.26 2.68
C PHE A 141 11.05 -4.85 2.31
N PHE A 142 11.02 -5.83 1.39
CA PHE A 142 9.80 -6.53 1.01
C PHE A 142 9.18 -7.28 2.21
N MET A 143 10.00 -8.02 2.98
CA MET A 143 9.52 -8.68 4.21
C MET A 143 8.92 -7.68 5.19
N ALA A 144 9.60 -6.54 5.43
CA ALA A 144 9.08 -5.49 6.30
C ALA A 144 7.75 -4.92 5.80
N LEU A 145 7.62 -4.69 4.48
CA LEU A 145 6.39 -4.21 3.87
C LEU A 145 5.21 -5.19 4.09
N ILE A 146 5.44 -6.49 3.91
CA ILE A 146 4.43 -7.53 4.15
C ILE A 146 4.08 -7.61 5.64
N SER A 147 5.06 -7.55 6.54
CA SER A 147 4.82 -7.54 8.00
C SER A 147 3.97 -6.35 8.43
N ILE A 148 4.26 -5.15 7.91
CA ILE A 148 3.48 -3.95 8.19
C ILE A 148 2.06 -4.09 7.63
N ASN A 149 1.90 -4.64 6.43
CA ASN A 149 0.60 -4.84 5.81
C ASN A 149 -0.28 -5.82 6.59
N LEU A 150 0.29 -6.96 7.02
CA LEU A 150 -0.42 -7.94 7.85
C LEU A 150 -0.80 -7.34 9.21
N GLY A 151 0.11 -6.60 9.85
CA GLY A 151 -0.18 -5.88 11.09
C GLY A 151 -1.31 -4.86 10.90
N PHE A 152 -1.29 -4.08 9.81
CA PHE A 152 -2.35 -3.13 9.47
C PHE A 152 -3.70 -3.82 9.28
N ILE A 153 -3.76 -4.89 8.47
CA ILE A 153 -4.99 -5.63 8.22
C ILE A 153 -5.53 -6.24 9.52
N ASN A 154 -4.68 -6.82 10.35
CA ASN A 154 -5.08 -7.40 11.64
C ASN A 154 -5.64 -6.37 12.61
N LEU A 155 -5.27 -5.09 12.50
CA LEU A 155 -5.82 -4.00 13.32
C LEU A 155 -7.15 -3.44 12.79
N LEU A 156 -7.62 -3.85 11.61
CA LEU A 156 -8.92 -3.43 11.10
C LEU A 156 -10.05 -3.97 11.99
N PRO A 157 -11.17 -3.24 12.12
CA PRO A 157 -12.32 -3.63 12.95
C PRO A 157 -13.16 -4.73 12.27
N ILE A 158 -12.51 -5.81 11.84
CA ILE A 158 -13.12 -6.96 11.19
C ILE A 158 -13.19 -8.09 12.22
N PRO A 159 -14.39 -8.65 12.50
CA PRO A 159 -14.50 -9.80 13.37
C PRO A 159 -13.62 -10.96 12.87
N MET A 160 -12.99 -11.71 13.79
CA MET A 160 -11.98 -12.76 13.56
C MET A 160 -10.52 -12.25 13.52
N LEU A 161 -10.30 -10.95 13.28
CA LEU A 161 -8.99 -10.33 13.40
C LEU A 161 -8.79 -9.71 14.79
N ASP A 162 -7.54 -9.42 15.15
CA ASP A 162 -7.16 -8.80 16.43
C ASP A 162 -7.91 -7.47 16.68
N GLY A 163 -8.10 -6.67 15.63
CA GLY A 163 -8.85 -5.42 15.64
C GLY A 163 -10.36 -5.61 15.88
N GLY A 164 -10.91 -6.79 15.58
CA GLY A 164 -12.26 -7.17 15.97
C GLY A 164 -12.43 -7.29 17.48
N HIS A 165 -11.43 -7.80 18.18
CA HIS A 165 -11.41 -7.82 19.64
C HIS A 165 -11.30 -6.40 20.22
N LEU A 166 -10.44 -5.56 19.66
CA LEU A 166 -10.33 -4.15 20.04
C LEU A 166 -11.66 -3.40 19.85
N LEU A 167 -12.38 -3.68 18.75
CA LEU A 167 -13.72 -3.14 18.51
C LEU A 167 -14.69 -3.56 19.62
N PHE A 168 -14.71 -4.84 19.99
CA PHE A 168 -15.56 -5.31 21.09
C PHE A 168 -15.20 -4.66 22.41
N TYR A 169 -13.92 -4.57 22.78
CA TYR A 169 -13.50 -3.88 24.00
C TYR A 169 -13.89 -2.41 24.00
N GLY A 170 -13.79 -1.72 22.87
CA GLY A 170 -14.28 -0.35 22.73
C GLY A 170 -15.79 -0.26 22.96
N LEU A 171 -16.57 -1.17 22.36
CA LEU A 171 -18.02 -1.25 22.56
C LEU A 171 -18.39 -1.56 24.02
N GLU A 172 -17.66 -2.45 24.68
CA GLU A 172 -17.87 -2.81 26.09
C GLU A 172 -17.50 -1.65 27.02
N ALA A 173 -16.43 -0.91 26.73
CA ALA A 173 -16.04 0.28 27.49
C ALA A 173 -17.13 1.37 27.44
N VAL A 174 -17.76 1.56 26.27
CA VAL A 174 -18.86 2.51 26.09
C VAL A 174 -20.16 2.00 26.74
N GLN A 175 -20.51 0.73 26.52
CA GLN A 175 -21.75 0.14 27.03
C GLN A 175 -21.67 -0.25 28.52
N ARG A 176 -20.46 -0.28 29.10
CA ARG A 176 -20.14 -0.75 30.46
C ARG A 176 -20.68 -2.15 30.78
N ARG A 177 -20.89 -2.97 29.76
CA ARG A 177 -21.37 -4.34 29.86
C ARG A 177 -20.74 -5.19 28.75
N PRO A 178 -20.51 -6.49 28.99
CA PRO A 178 -19.94 -7.37 27.97
C PRO A 178 -20.87 -7.49 26.76
N VAL A 179 -20.27 -7.60 25.56
CA VAL A 179 -21.02 -7.90 24.34
C VAL A 179 -21.56 -9.32 24.46
N SER A 180 -22.85 -9.51 24.13
CA SER A 180 -23.47 -10.82 24.32
C SER A 180 -22.78 -11.91 23.47
N PRO A 181 -22.64 -13.15 23.99
CA PRO A 181 -21.97 -14.24 23.26
C PRO A 181 -22.57 -14.51 21.89
N ARG A 182 -23.90 -14.39 21.75
CA ARG A 182 -24.60 -14.55 20.47
C ARG A 182 -24.19 -13.50 19.43
N VAL A 183 -23.96 -12.26 19.86
CA VAL A 183 -23.50 -11.18 18.97
C VAL A 183 -22.07 -11.43 18.52
N GLN A 184 -21.17 -11.83 19.44
CA GLN A 184 -19.79 -12.17 19.09
C GLN A 184 -19.74 -13.36 18.13
N GLU A 185 -20.55 -14.40 18.36
CA GLU A 185 -20.62 -15.57 17.49
C GLU A 185 -21.06 -15.19 16.06
N TRP A 186 -22.13 -14.40 15.92
CA TRP A 186 -22.57 -13.92 14.60
C TRP A 186 -21.56 -13.03 13.93
N ALA A 187 -20.89 -12.16 14.69
CA ALA A 187 -19.83 -11.32 14.19
C ALA A 187 -18.66 -12.17 13.67
N TYR A 188 -18.15 -13.15 14.42
CA TYR A 188 -17.08 -14.03 13.96
C TYR A 188 -17.47 -14.87 12.75
N ARG A 189 -18.69 -15.43 12.71
CA ARG A 189 -19.18 -16.19 11.55
C ARG A 189 -19.25 -15.33 10.29
N SER A 190 -19.78 -14.11 10.41
CA SER A 190 -19.86 -13.17 9.28
C SER A 190 -18.48 -12.67 8.84
N GLY A 191 -17.59 -12.37 9.79
CA GLY A 191 -16.20 -12.01 9.52
C GLY A 191 -15.44 -13.12 8.79
N LEU A 192 -15.57 -14.37 9.25
CA LEU A 192 -14.99 -15.53 8.58
C LEU A 192 -15.53 -15.70 7.16
N ALA A 193 -16.85 -15.63 6.98
CA ALA A 193 -17.46 -15.74 5.67
C ALA A 193 -16.92 -14.66 4.71
N LEU A 194 -16.87 -13.40 5.17
CA LEU A 194 -16.31 -12.28 4.40
C LEU A 194 -14.84 -12.52 4.02
N LEU A 195 -14.00 -12.95 4.97
CA LEU A 195 -12.59 -13.24 4.74
C LEU A 195 -12.40 -14.36 3.71
N LEU A 196 -13.14 -15.46 3.84
CA LEU A 196 -13.09 -16.58 2.90
C LEU A 196 -13.56 -16.18 1.51
N THR A 197 -14.65 -15.41 1.41
CA THR A 197 -15.13 -14.88 0.13
C THR A 197 -14.08 -13.97 -0.51
N MET A 198 -13.47 -13.07 0.25
CA MET A 198 -12.43 -12.17 -0.28
C MET A 198 -11.19 -12.96 -0.73
N MET A 199 -10.75 -13.94 0.06
CA MET A 199 -9.64 -14.82 -0.28
C MET A 199 -9.91 -15.59 -1.58
N MET A 200 -11.12 -16.14 -1.75
CA MET A 200 -11.52 -16.80 -2.99
C MET A 200 -11.55 -15.84 -4.18
N LEU A 201 -12.12 -14.64 -4.02
CA LEU A 201 -12.17 -13.63 -5.09
C LEU A 201 -10.78 -13.19 -5.54
N VAL A 202 -9.91 -12.87 -4.59
CA VAL A 202 -8.54 -12.42 -4.86
C VAL A 202 -7.72 -13.55 -5.49
N THR A 203 -7.82 -14.77 -4.96
CA THR A 203 -7.13 -15.94 -5.52
C THR A 203 -7.63 -16.25 -6.94
N PHE A 204 -8.94 -16.18 -7.19
CA PHE A 204 -9.49 -16.38 -8.52
C PHE A 204 -9.03 -15.30 -9.52
N ASN A 205 -8.98 -14.04 -9.08
CA ASN A 205 -8.43 -12.94 -9.86
C ASN A 205 -6.96 -13.20 -10.22
N ASP A 206 -6.15 -13.60 -9.24
CA ASP A 206 -4.75 -14.00 -9.44
C ASP A 206 -4.65 -15.15 -10.47
N LEU A 207 -5.37 -16.26 -10.29
CA LEU A 207 -5.29 -17.41 -11.21
C LEU A 207 -5.64 -17.03 -12.65
N THR A 208 -6.61 -16.14 -12.81
CA THR A 208 -7.04 -15.61 -14.13
C THR A 208 -5.94 -14.74 -14.74
N SER A 209 -5.40 -13.83 -13.93
CA SER A 209 -4.23 -12.99 -14.23
C SER A 209 -3.02 -13.81 -14.72
N PHE A 210 -2.75 -14.95 -14.08
CA PHE A 210 -1.62 -15.82 -14.40
C PHE A 210 -1.87 -16.74 -15.62
N GLY A 211 -3.02 -16.61 -16.31
CA GLY A 211 -3.33 -17.37 -17.52
C GLY A 211 -3.50 -18.87 -17.30
N ILE A 212 -3.79 -19.31 -16.07
CA ILE A 212 -3.89 -20.73 -15.74
C ILE A 212 -5.04 -21.40 -16.50
N TRP A 213 -6.14 -20.68 -16.72
CA TRP A 213 -7.28 -21.17 -17.49
C TRP A 213 -6.93 -21.45 -18.96
N GLU A 214 -6.11 -20.60 -19.58
CA GLU A 214 -5.65 -20.78 -20.95
C GLU A 214 -4.76 -22.03 -21.07
N ARG A 215 -3.84 -22.21 -20.11
CA ARG A 215 -2.97 -23.40 -20.03
C ARG A 215 -3.76 -24.69 -19.81
N LEU A 216 -4.81 -24.66 -19.00
CA LEU A 216 -5.69 -25.81 -18.77
C LEU A 216 -6.55 -26.13 -20.00
N SER A 217 -7.06 -25.12 -20.70
CA SER A 217 -7.81 -25.34 -21.95
C SER A 217 -6.97 -25.94 -23.07
N GLY A 218 -5.67 -25.60 -23.14
CA GLY A 218 -4.74 -26.18 -24.11
C GLY A 218 -4.26 -27.59 -23.79
N LEU A 219 -4.61 -28.16 -22.63
CA LEU A 219 -4.30 -29.55 -22.26
C LEU A 219 -5.45 -30.52 -22.56
N ILE A 220 -6.65 -30.00 -22.79
CA ILE A 220 -7.88 -30.77 -23.02
C ILE A 220 -8.34 -30.66 -24.48
N GLY A 221 -7.63 -29.90 -25.33
CA GLY A 221 -7.90 -29.71 -26.76
C GLY A 221 -6.69 -30.02 -27.63
#